data_AF-A0A809Y3L4-F1
#
_entry.id   AF-A0A809Y3L4-F1
#
_cell.length_a   1.000
_cell.length_b   1.000
_cell.length_c   1.000
_cell.angle_alpha   90.00
_cell.angle_beta   90.00
_cell.angle_gamma   90.00
#
_symmetry.space_group_name_H-M   'P 1'
#
loop_
_entity.id
_entity.type
_entity.pdbx_description
1 polymer ?
#
loop_
_entity_poly.entity_id
_entity_poly.type
_entity_poly.pdbx_seq_one_letter_code
_entity_poly.pdbx_strand_id
1 'polypeptide(L)'
;MPRGDKSSYTDKQKRQAEHIEEGYEHRGVPEKEAERRAWATVNKETHGGKKSGSGRGTEEDHSPSRKGGRLGGAASAKRPASERSRSAKKAAKTRKRRAA
;
A
#
# COMPACT_ATOMS: atom_id res chain seq x y z
N MET A 1 -4.93 19.57 15.93
CA MET A 1 -3.55 19.03 15.79
C MET A 1 -2.78 19.95 14.85
N PRO A 2 -1.51 20.28 15.13
CA PRO A 2 -0.69 21.03 14.19
C PRO A 2 -0.61 20.28 12.86
N ARG A 3 -0.67 21.01 11.73
CA ARG A 3 -0.57 20.40 10.39
C ARG A 3 0.78 19.68 10.30
N GLY A 4 0.76 18.35 10.17
CA GLY A 4 1.96 17.51 10.12
C GLY A 4 2.14 16.57 11.32
N ASP A 5 1.46 16.81 12.45
CA ASP A 5 1.51 15.87 13.57
C ASP A 5 0.66 14.63 13.28
N LYS A 6 1.34 13.50 13.08
CA LYS A 6 0.75 12.17 12.82
C LYS A 6 0.47 11.39 14.11
N SER A 7 0.47 12.02 15.29
CA SER A 7 0.27 11.37 16.59
C SER A 7 -1.11 10.73 16.77
N SER A 8 -2.14 11.16 16.04
CA SER A 8 -3.48 10.55 16.04
C SER A 8 -3.60 9.32 15.17
N TYR A 9 -2.55 8.98 14.42
CA TYR A 9 -2.51 7.79 13.58
C TYR A 9 -1.85 6.63 14.32
N THR A 10 -2.39 5.43 14.07
CA THR A 10 -1.78 4.19 14.56
C THR A 10 -0.50 3.89 13.79
N ASP A 11 0.38 3.08 14.37
CA ASP A 11 1.62 2.69 13.70
C ASP A 11 1.36 1.80 12.48
N LYS A 12 0.20 1.13 12.41
CA LYS A 12 -0.26 0.45 11.19
C LYS A 12 -0.51 1.45 10.06
N GLN A 13 -1.19 2.57 10.34
CA GLN A 13 -1.48 3.60 9.34
C GLN A 13 -0.21 4.29 8.85
N LYS A 14 0.74 4.58 9.74
CA LYS A 14 2.04 5.16 9.37
C LYS A 14 2.82 4.24 8.43
N ARG A 15 2.98 2.96 8.79
CA ARG A 15 3.64 1.95 7.92
C ARG A 15 2.93 1.79 6.58
N GLN A 16 1.60 1.84 6.56
CA GLN A 16 0.84 1.78 5.32
C GLN A 16 1.11 2.99 4.43
N ALA A 17 1.16 4.19 5.00
CA ALA A 17 1.49 5.40 4.27
C ALA A 17 2.93 5.33 3.71
N GLU A 18 3.90 4.96 4.54
CA GLU A 18 5.31 4.79 4.15
C GLU A 18 5.47 3.82 2.97
N HIS A 19 4.80 2.66 3.01
CA HIS A 19 4.84 1.71 1.89
C HIS A 19 4.20 2.24 0.59
N ILE A 20 3.16 3.07 0.69
CA ILE A 20 2.53 3.67 -0.49
C ILE A 20 3.42 4.78 -1.07
N GLU A 21 4.02 5.58 -0.18
CA GLU A 21 4.97 6.64 -0.50
C GLU A 21 6.19 6.09 -1.23
N GLU A 22 6.86 5.08 -0.67
CA GLU A 22 7.99 4.38 -1.29
C GLU A 22 7.63 3.89 -2.72
N GLY A 23 6.41 3.36 -2.90
CA GLY A 23 5.92 2.93 -4.20
C GLY A 23 5.71 4.08 -5.20
N TYR A 24 5.41 5.30 -4.76
CA TYR A 24 5.35 6.49 -5.61
C TYR A 24 6.74 7.05 -5.90
N GLU A 25 7.63 7.08 -4.93
CA GLU A 25 9.03 7.51 -5.10
C GLU A 25 9.78 6.62 -6.08
N HIS A 26 9.63 5.29 -5.97
CA HIS A 26 10.19 4.35 -6.94
C HIS A 26 9.63 4.56 -8.36
N ARG A 27 8.45 5.18 -8.49
CA ARG A 27 7.87 5.57 -9.79
C ARG A 27 8.31 6.97 -10.24
N GLY A 28 9.22 7.62 -9.51
CA GLY A 28 9.78 8.93 -9.83
C GLY A 28 8.95 10.12 -9.34
N VAL A 29 7.98 9.91 -8.45
CA VAL A 29 7.23 11.01 -7.83
C VAL A 29 8.09 11.67 -6.73
N PRO A 30 8.19 13.00 -6.66
CA PRO A 30 8.91 13.67 -5.57
C PRO A 30 8.34 13.32 -4.19
N GLU A 31 9.21 13.16 -3.18
CA GLU A 31 8.89 12.78 -1.79
C GLU A 31 7.64 13.50 -1.24
N LYS A 32 7.62 14.84 -1.26
CA LYS A 32 6.48 15.62 -0.75
C LYS A 32 5.14 15.27 -1.42
N GLU A 33 5.17 14.96 -2.70
CA GLU A 33 3.97 14.57 -3.46
C GLU A 33 3.61 13.10 -3.22
N ALA A 34 4.61 12.23 -3.06
CA ALA A 34 4.44 10.84 -2.69
C ALA A 34 3.82 10.72 -1.29
N GLU A 35 4.37 11.42 -0.30
CA GLU A 35 3.85 11.54 1.07
C GLU A 35 2.39 11.98 1.04
N ARG A 36 2.10 13.08 0.33
CA ARG A 36 0.75 13.64 0.23
C ARG A 36 -0.24 12.61 -0.33
N ARG A 37 0.12 11.90 -1.40
CA ARG A 37 -0.72 10.86 -2.02
C ARG A 37 -0.91 9.66 -1.11
N ALA A 38 0.13 9.27 -0.39
CA ALA A 38 0.09 8.17 0.56
C ALA A 38 -0.89 8.45 1.70
N TRP A 39 -0.73 9.60 2.37
CA TRP A 39 -1.63 10.00 3.45
C TRP A 39 -3.06 10.24 2.98
N ALA A 40 -3.27 10.75 1.77
CA ALA A 40 -4.61 10.86 1.18
C ALA A 40 -5.26 9.48 1.00
N THR A 41 -4.50 8.47 0.59
CA THR A 41 -4.99 7.10 0.41
C THR A 41 -5.38 6.48 1.74
N VAL A 42 -4.50 6.56 2.74
CA VAL A 42 -4.77 6.04 4.10
C VAL A 42 -5.98 6.76 4.71
N ASN A 43 -6.07 8.08 4.58
CA ASN A 43 -7.19 8.84 5.12
C ASN A 43 -8.51 8.53 4.41
N LYS A 44 -8.48 8.22 3.12
CA LYS A 44 -9.69 7.79 2.41
C LYS A 44 -10.18 6.43 2.92
N GLU A 45 -9.27 5.52 3.25
CA GLU A 45 -9.60 4.19 3.77
C GLU A 45 -10.01 4.21 5.24
N THR A 46 -9.39 5.05 6.08
CA THR A 46 -9.62 5.02 7.53
C THR A 46 -10.38 6.22 8.08
N HIS A 47 -10.80 7.16 7.23
CA HIS A 47 -11.45 8.42 7.60
C HIS A 47 -10.62 9.30 8.57
N GLY A 48 -9.30 9.11 8.61
CA GLY A 48 -8.36 9.85 9.44
C GLY A 48 -7.70 9.01 10.53
N GLY A 49 -7.18 9.66 11.57
CA GLY A 49 -6.38 9.01 12.60
C GLY A 49 -7.19 8.06 13.48
N LYS A 50 -6.90 6.76 13.43
CA LYS A 50 -7.62 5.75 14.22
C LYS A 50 -7.20 5.71 15.68
N LYS A 51 -6.02 6.26 16.02
CA LYS A 51 -5.52 6.25 17.40
C LYS A 51 -6.34 7.19 18.25
N SER A 52 -6.59 8.42 17.82
CA SER A 52 -7.34 9.43 18.61
C SER A 52 -7.98 10.55 17.77
N GLY A 53 -8.06 10.39 16.45
CA GLY A 53 -8.59 11.39 15.53
C GLY A 53 -9.95 11.01 14.95
N SER A 54 -10.31 11.66 13.83
CA SER A 54 -11.61 11.54 13.16
C SER A 54 -11.95 10.13 12.65
N GLY A 55 -10.93 9.28 12.46
CA GLY A 55 -11.12 7.89 12.04
C GLY A 55 -11.30 6.90 13.19
N ARG A 56 -11.35 7.37 14.45
CA ARG A 56 -11.54 6.49 15.60
C ARG A 56 -13.00 6.02 15.64
N GLY A 57 -13.20 4.70 15.68
CA GLY A 57 -14.54 4.10 15.76
C GLY A 57 -15.31 4.08 14.44
N THR A 58 -14.72 4.59 13.35
CA THR A 58 -15.31 4.50 12.01
C THR A 58 -14.88 3.20 11.34
N GLU A 59 -15.79 2.59 10.58
CA GLU A 59 -15.46 1.45 9.72
C GLU A 59 -14.50 1.86 8.59
N GLU A 60 -13.68 0.92 8.12
CA GLU A 60 -12.71 1.17 7.06
C GLU A 60 -13.36 1.01 5.67
N ASP A 61 -13.08 1.96 4.77
CA ASP A 61 -13.42 1.87 3.35
C ASP A 61 -12.26 1.26 2.55
N HIS A 62 -12.33 -0.03 2.27
CA HIS A 62 -11.33 -0.72 1.45
C HIS A 62 -11.46 -0.46 -0.07
N SER A 63 -12.31 0.48 -0.52
CA SER A 63 -12.44 0.81 -1.94
C SER A 63 -11.12 1.20 -2.61
N PRO A 64 -10.20 1.98 -2.00
CA PRO A 64 -8.91 2.31 -2.62
C PRO A 64 -8.03 1.07 -2.80
N SER A 65 -7.94 0.24 -1.76
CA SER A 65 -7.18 -1.01 -1.74
C SER A 65 -7.69 -2.00 -2.80
N ARG A 66 -9.01 -2.17 -2.92
CA ARG A 66 -9.62 -3.02 -3.95
C ARG A 66 -9.35 -2.50 -5.36
N LYS A 67 -9.42 -1.18 -5.57
CA LYS A 67 -9.11 -0.57 -6.88
C LYS A 67 -7.64 -0.80 -7.25
N GLY A 68 -6.71 -0.56 -6.32
CA GLY A 68 -5.29 -0.81 -6.51
C GLY A 68 -4.99 -2.27 -6.85
N GLY A 69 -5.55 -3.21 -6.08
CA GLY A 69 -5.38 -4.64 -6.30
C GLY A 69 -5.88 -5.09 -7.67
N ARG A 70 -7.06 -4.61 -8.11
CA ARG A 70 -7.60 -4.91 -9.44
C ARG A 70 -6.71 -4.40 -10.58
N LEU A 71 -6.22 -3.16 -10.48
CA LEU A 71 -5.33 -2.58 -11.49
C LEU A 71 -3.97 -3.30 -11.53
N GLY A 72 -3.37 -3.57 -10.37
CA GLY A 72 -2.11 -4.31 -10.27
C GLY A 72 -2.22 -5.75 -10.77
N GLY A 73 -3.35 -6.41 -10.47
CA GLY A 73 -3.66 -7.75 -10.97
C GLY A 73 -3.79 -7.77 -12.49
N ALA A 74 -4.53 -6.81 -13.07
CA ALA A 74 -4.66 -6.68 -14.52
C ALA A 74 -3.31 -6.40 -15.21
N ALA A 75 -2.48 -5.52 -14.64
CA ALA A 75 -1.14 -5.26 -15.16
C ALA A 75 -0.25 -6.52 -15.11
N SER A 76 -0.32 -7.28 -14.01
CA SER A 76 0.41 -8.53 -13.86
C SER A 76 -0.06 -9.61 -14.85
N ALA A 77 -1.36 -9.67 -15.13
CA ALA A 77 -1.94 -10.62 -16.09
C ALA A 77 -1.52 -10.33 -17.54
N LYS A 78 -1.31 -9.05 -17.89
CA LYS A 78 -0.85 -8.62 -19.23
C LYS A 78 0.61 -8.96 -19.53
N ARG A 79 1.40 -9.43 -18.55
CA ARG A 79 2.81 -9.77 -18.75
C ARG A 79 2.99 -10.98 -19.69
N PRO A 80 4.11 -11.03 -20.45
CA PRO A 80 4.42 -12.17 -21.31
C PRO A 80 4.39 -13.51 -20.55
N ALA A 81 3.94 -14.58 -21.21
CA ALA A 81 3.84 -15.91 -20.60
C ALA A 81 5.19 -16.39 -20.03
N SER A 82 6.30 -16.06 -20.70
CA SER A 82 7.66 -16.37 -20.25
C SER A 82 8.00 -15.71 -18.91
N GLU A 83 7.65 -14.44 -18.70
CA GLU A 83 7.85 -13.74 -17.43
C GLU A 83 6.97 -14.28 -16.31
N ARG A 84 5.70 -14.58 -16.62
CA ARG A 84 4.78 -15.21 -15.65
C ARG A 84 5.32 -16.57 -15.21
N SER A 85 5.82 -17.37 -16.15
CA SER A 85 6.45 -18.68 -15.87
C SER A 85 7.72 -18.55 -15.02
N ARG A 86 8.62 -17.60 -15.35
CA ARG A 86 9.82 -17.32 -14.56
C ARG A 86 9.48 -16.96 -13.11
N SER A 87 8.51 -16.07 -12.92
CA SER A 87 8.00 -15.69 -11.60
C SER A 87 7.47 -16.89 -10.81
N ALA A 88 6.65 -17.74 -11.46
CA ALA A 88 6.09 -18.95 -10.84
C ALA A 88 7.18 -19.97 -10.43
N LYS A 89 8.16 -20.22 -11.32
CA LYS A 89 9.29 -21.12 -11.04
C LYS A 89 10.15 -20.61 -9.86
N LYS A 90 10.42 -19.30 -9.80
CA LYS A 90 11.13 -18.67 -8.67
C LYS A 90 10.39 -18.89 -7.35
N ALA A 91 9.06 -18.73 -7.35
CA ALA A 91 8.23 -18.99 -6.19
C ALA A 91 8.29 -20.47 -5.78
N ALA A 92 8.17 -21.40 -6.72
CA ALA A 92 8.26 -22.85 -6.45
C ALA A 92 9.62 -23.25 -5.84
N LYS A 93 10.74 -22.76 -6.40
CA LYS A 93 12.08 -22.99 -5.84
C LYS A 93 12.21 -22.49 -4.39
N THR A 94 11.61 -21.34 -4.10
CA THR A 94 11.63 -20.76 -2.75
C THR A 94 10.82 -21.61 -1.77
N ARG A 95 9.65 -22.10 -2.18
CA ARG A 95 8.84 -23.01 -1.35
C ARG A 95 9.56 -24.33 -1.07
N LYS A 96 10.17 -24.94 -2.09
CA LYS A 96 10.95 -26.18 -1.94
C LYS A 96 12.07 -26.02 -0.91
N ARG A 97 12.81 -24.91 -0.96
CA ARG A 97 13.90 -24.61 -0.01
C ARG A 97 13.42 -24.40 1.43
N ARG A 98 12.21 -23.89 1.65
CA ARG A 98 11.66 -23.67 3.00
C ARG A 98 11.06 -24.93 3.62
N ALA A 99 10.81 -25.95 2.81
CA ALA A 99 10.24 -27.23 3.23
C ALA A 99 11.31 -28.32 3.48
N ALA A 100 12.57 -28.02 3.16
CA ALA A 100 13.74 -28.81 3.53
C ALA A 100 14.36 -28.18 4.78
#